data_AF-A0A411Z1Z1-F1
#
_entry.id   AF-A0A411Z1Z1-F1
#
_cell.length_a   1.000
_cell.length_b   1.000
_cell.length_c   1.000
_cell.angle_alpha   90.00
_cell.angle_beta   90.00
_cell.angle_gamma   90.00
#
_symmetry.space_group_name_H-M   'P 1'
#
loop_
_entity.id
_entity.type
_entity.pdbx_description
1 polymer ?
#
loop_
_entity_poly.entity_id
_entity_poly.type
_entity_poly.pdbx_seq_one_letter_code
_entity_poly.pdbx_strand_id
1 'polypeptide(L)'
;MHGYERGTGRTVSHDNDIYKYVIWEWLDSLKLGWSSVDHEAGLEVFRIHTAECITLSSLDDDLRDAIDNHLRSIPGYVGAFQIDPGNPVHRRGFFDLLIYAAAISNGAVIQELSFEGNQDWPLDGSEDVKPAGSVWQPYGWLALHGPARPSAIASLRGQQAATAVKRKQTLSVELRVLDEISNVILQNDSRTSFDFKAIGTPTDILQALLPEGKFTKYLLDRTHPKGGSKATFLIDFLGIDPEDWRYLAGQFYFGLLMARPEDVKIIEWETGIAARFNVLMRVRNRTGTTVAIETGWNMVPGAMPSLSTAFPGQDRLGAVEPGDPPILPPGPRTKVEWSNLWSWANLAGQDAANNHVPTPMFLSGVGPVAEGECGTALVRVFDARRGFARWLRQAGVGETDGYGGVVTLSPIQSQSLERASTWARTVAAVLQLNGVDANIQLFKT
;
A
#
# COMPACT_ATOMS: atom_id res chain seq x y z
N MET A 1 33.74 -30.58 -13.04
CA MET A 1 33.68 -29.66 -11.88
C MET A 1 32.48 -28.75 -12.12
N HIS A 2 31.28 -29.17 -11.69
CA HIS A 2 30.07 -28.38 -11.87
C HIS A 2 30.06 -27.26 -10.84
N GLY A 3 30.37 -26.04 -11.29
CA GLY A 3 30.13 -24.85 -10.49
C GLY A 3 28.62 -24.74 -10.30
N TYR A 4 28.15 -24.96 -9.07
CA TYR A 4 26.83 -24.47 -8.68
C TYR A 4 26.85 -22.96 -8.92
N GLU A 5 26.09 -22.48 -9.90
CA GLU A 5 25.73 -21.07 -9.98
C GLU A 5 24.98 -20.73 -8.70
N ARG A 6 25.68 -20.05 -7.78
CA ARG A 6 25.09 -19.58 -6.54
C ARG A 6 24.26 -18.34 -6.86
N GLY A 7 22.98 -18.56 -7.11
CA GLY A 7 21.99 -17.50 -7.35
C GLY A 7 21.67 -16.73 -6.08
N THR A 8 21.34 -15.45 -6.24
CA THR A 8 20.60 -14.68 -5.23
C THR A 8 19.15 -15.14 -5.27
N GLY A 9 18.66 -15.70 -4.16
CA GLY A 9 17.26 -16.10 -4.03
C GLY A 9 16.45 -14.96 -3.46
N ARG A 10 15.48 -14.43 -4.22
CA ARG A 10 14.43 -13.54 -3.70
C ARG A 10 13.15 -14.34 -3.58
N THR A 11 12.69 -14.61 -2.36
CA THR A 11 11.34 -15.14 -2.14
C THR A 11 10.40 -13.97 -1.94
N VAL A 12 9.62 -13.63 -2.97
CA VAL A 12 8.49 -12.70 -2.83
C VAL A 12 7.26 -13.54 -2.57
N SER A 13 6.71 -13.47 -1.37
CA SER A 13 5.37 -14.00 -1.12
C SER A 13 4.34 -13.07 -1.76
N HIS A 14 3.37 -13.63 -2.48
CA HIS A 14 2.26 -12.86 -3.02
C HIS A 14 1.48 -12.17 -1.89
N ASP A 15 1.11 -10.91 -2.12
CA ASP A 15 0.23 -10.17 -1.21
C ASP A 15 -1.19 -10.73 -1.34
N ASN A 16 -1.55 -11.59 -0.39
CA ASN A 16 -2.87 -12.22 -0.32
C ASN A 16 -4.00 -11.21 -0.17
N ASP A 17 -3.74 -10.02 0.37
CA ASP A 17 -4.77 -9.00 0.59
C ASP A 17 -5.10 -8.26 -0.72
N ILE A 18 -4.08 -7.99 -1.54
CA ILE A 18 -4.27 -7.50 -2.91
C ILE A 18 -4.98 -8.56 -3.76
N TYR A 19 -4.57 -9.83 -3.65
CA TYR A 19 -5.19 -10.91 -4.40
C TYR A 19 -6.69 -11.05 -4.07
N LYS A 20 -7.05 -11.04 -2.78
CA LYS A 20 -8.46 -11.00 -2.33
C LYS A 20 -9.22 -9.79 -2.88
N TYR A 21 -8.58 -8.62 -2.88
CA TYR A 21 -9.17 -7.42 -3.45
C TYR A 21 -9.43 -7.56 -4.95
N VAL A 22 -8.48 -8.12 -5.72
CA VAL A 22 -8.62 -8.33 -7.17
C VAL A 22 -9.77 -9.28 -7.47
N ILE A 23 -9.88 -10.40 -6.76
CA ILE A 23 -11.00 -11.35 -6.93
C ILE A 23 -12.33 -10.65 -6.62
N TRP A 24 -12.40 -9.93 -5.50
CA TRP A 24 -13.61 -9.19 -5.13
C TRP A 24 -13.96 -8.15 -6.19
N GLU A 25 -12.98 -7.39 -6.70
CA GLU A 25 -13.19 -6.38 -7.72
C GLU A 25 -13.74 -7.00 -9.00
N TRP A 26 -13.19 -8.14 -9.45
CA TRP A 26 -13.74 -8.89 -10.59
C TRP A 26 -15.19 -9.27 -10.35
N LEU A 27 -15.49 -9.97 -9.26
CA LEU A 27 -16.85 -10.48 -8.97
C LEU A 27 -17.87 -9.35 -8.77
N ASP A 28 -17.49 -8.26 -8.13
CA ASP A 28 -18.40 -7.16 -7.81
C ASP A 28 -18.72 -6.32 -9.04
N SER A 29 -17.73 -6.04 -9.86
CA SER A 29 -17.90 -5.26 -11.09
C SER A 29 -18.66 -6.02 -12.19
N LEU A 30 -18.68 -7.37 -12.17
CA LEU A 30 -19.48 -8.17 -13.11
C LEU A 30 -20.97 -7.78 -13.07
N LYS A 31 -21.44 -7.27 -11.92
CA LYS A 31 -22.84 -6.84 -11.72
C LYS A 31 -23.19 -5.57 -12.50
N LEU A 32 -22.20 -4.84 -13.00
CA LEU A 32 -22.39 -3.54 -13.66
C LEU A 32 -22.58 -3.66 -15.17
N GLY A 33 -22.24 -4.81 -15.77
CA GLY A 33 -22.34 -5.09 -17.20
C GLY A 33 -23.10 -6.37 -17.47
N TRP A 34 -23.09 -6.81 -18.73
CA TRP A 34 -23.60 -8.13 -19.08
C TRP A 34 -22.73 -9.22 -18.46
N SER A 35 -23.35 -10.19 -17.80
CA SER A 35 -22.70 -11.36 -17.22
C SER A 35 -23.68 -12.52 -17.12
N SER A 36 -23.24 -13.71 -17.53
CA SER A 36 -23.90 -14.99 -17.29
C SER A 36 -23.23 -15.79 -16.15
N VAL A 37 -22.14 -15.27 -15.59
CA VAL A 37 -21.36 -15.94 -14.54
C VAL A 37 -22.20 -16.14 -13.29
N ASP A 38 -22.29 -17.39 -12.84
CA ASP A 38 -22.75 -17.70 -11.49
C ASP A 38 -21.72 -17.15 -10.50
N HIS A 39 -22.13 -16.24 -9.61
CA HIS A 39 -21.22 -15.55 -8.70
C HIS A 39 -20.58 -16.47 -7.66
N GLU A 40 -21.25 -17.53 -7.22
CA GLU A 40 -20.70 -18.49 -6.27
C GLU A 40 -19.70 -19.40 -6.98
N ALA A 41 -20.06 -19.94 -8.15
CA ALA A 41 -19.16 -20.75 -8.96
C ALA A 41 -17.94 -19.94 -9.45
N GLY A 42 -18.16 -18.67 -9.81
CA GLY A 42 -17.10 -17.73 -10.18
C GLY A 42 -16.11 -17.48 -9.04
N LEU A 43 -16.60 -17.36 -7.80
CA LEU A 43 -15.75 -17.25 -6.63
C LEU A 43 -14.88 -18.50 -6.42
N GLU A 44 -15.45 -19.69 -6.59
CA GLU A 44 -14.70 -20.95 -6.49
C GLU A 44 -13.59 -21.04 -7.54
N VAL A 45 -13.91 -20.67 -8.78
CA VAL A 45 -12.94 -20.59 -9.89
C VAL A 45 -11.81 -19.65 -9.56
N PHE A 46 -12.11 -18.39 -9.22
CA PHE A 46 -11.07 -17.39 -9.02
C PHE A 46 -10.21 -17.63 -7.78
N ARG A 47 -10.73 -18.34 -6.77
CA ARG A 47 -10.05 -18.55 -5.48
C ARG A 47 -9.24 -19.85 -5.39
N ILE A 48 -9.73 -20.94 -5.98
CA ILE A 48 -9.23 -22.31 -5.68
C ILE A 48 -8.62 -22.99 -6.90
N HIS A 49 -9.12 -22.69 -8.10
CA HIS A 49 -8.79 -23.46 -9.30
C HIS A 49 -7.99 -22.66 -10.32
N THR A 50 -7.16 -23.37 -11.08
CA THR A 50 -6.69 -22.89 -12.39
C THR A 50 -7.84 -23.08 -13.38
N ALA A 51 -8.37 -21.99 -13.91
CA ALA A 51 -9.36 -22.02 -14.97
C ALA A 51 -8.80 -21.42 -16.26
N GLU A 52 -9.30 -21.92 -17.38
CA GLU A 52 -9.03 -21.35 -18.70
C GLU A 52 -9.98 -20.17 -18.94
N CYS A 53 -9.42 -19.05 -19.39
CA CYS A 53 -10.18 -17.87 -19.76
C CYS A 53 -9.91 -17.57 -21.25
N ILE A 54 -10.98 -17.53 -22.04
CA ILE A 54 -10.93 -17.13 -23.44
C ILE A 54 -11.59 -15.76 -23.55
N THR A 55 -10.86 -14.80 -24.10
CA THR A 55 -11.36 -13.45 -24.35
C THR A 55 -11.57 -13.23 -25.83
N LEU A 56 -12.80 -12.88 -26.18
CA LEU A 56 -13.17 -12.48 -27.54
C LEU A 56 -13.40 -10.97 -27.54
N SER A 57 -12.76 -10.26 -28.48
CA SER A 57 -12.95 -8.83 -28.67
C SER A 57 -13.88 -8.55 -29.85
N SER A 58 -14.61 -7.43 -29.78
CA SER A 58 -15.49 -6.96 -30.86
C SER A 58 -16.59 -7.95 -31.26
N LEU A 59 -17.13 -8.69 -30.27
CA LEU A 59 -18.23 -9.63 -30.46
C LEU A 59 -19.58 -8.92 -30.40
N ASP A 60 -20.46 -9.21 -31.34
CA ASP A 60 -21.86 -8.74 -31.32
C ASP A 60 -22.65 -9.41 -30.18
N ASP A 61 -23.64 -8.71 -29.62
CA ASP A 61 -24.43 -9.19 -28.48
C ASP A 61 -25.19 -10.49 -28.80
N ASP A 62 -25.75 -10.63 -30.01
CA ASP A 62 -26.49 -11.83 -30.40
C ASP A 62 -25.55 -13.04 -30.51
N LEU A 63 -24.34 -12.83 -31.05
CA LEU A 63 -23.34 -13.87 -31.18
C LEU A 63 -22.73 -14.25 -29.82
N ARG A 64 -22.51 -13.27 -28.94
CA ARG A 64 -22.10 -13.48 -27.55
C ARG A 64 -23.10 -14.39 -26.84
N ASP A 65 -24.39 -14.06 -26.91
CA ASP A 65 -25.43 -14.82 -26.22
C ASP A 65 -25.57 -16.23 -26.82
N ALA A 66 -25.43 -16.38 -28.14
CA ALA A 66 -25.42 -17.70 -28.78
C ALA A 66 -24.25 -18.57 -28.33
N ILE A 67 -23.03 -18.01 -28.24
CA ILE A 67 -21.84 -18.71 -27.74
C ILE A 67 -22.02 -19.11 -26.28
N ASP A 68 -22.41 -18.17 -25.41
CA ASP A 68 -22.64 -18.44 -23.99
C ASP A 68 -23.67 -19.56 -23.79
N ASN A 69 -24.81 -19.51 -24.49
CA ASN A 69 -25.83 -20.56 -24.42
C ASN A 69 -25.33 -21.92 -24.88
N HIS A 70 -24.49 -21.97 -25.91
CA HIS A 70 -23.88 -23.22 -26.36
C HIS A 70 -22.91 -23.79 -25.31
N LEU A 71 -22.04 -22.94 -24.77
CA LEU A 71 -21.01 -23.33 -23.81
C LEU A 71 -21.59 -23.76 -22.45
N ARG A 72 -22.78 -23.27 -22.05
CA ARG A 72 -23.49 -23.74 -20.84
C ARG A 72 -23.78 -25.24 -20.84
N SER A 73 -23.80 -25.90 -21.99
CA SER A 73 -23.95 -27.35 -22.07
C SER A 73 -22.66 -28.13 -21.75
N ILE A 74 -21.52 -27.44 -21.71
CA ILE A 74 -20.19 -28.03 -21.49
C ILE A 74 -19.88 -28.09 -19.99
N PRO A 75 -19.61 -29.29 -19.42
CA PRO A 75 -19.23 -29.43 -18.02
C PRO A 75 -18.00 -28.58 -17.67
N GLY A 76 -18.09 -27.80 -16.59
CA GLY A 76 -17.02 -26.92 -16.13
C GLY A 76 -17.05 -25.51 -16.70
N TYR A 77 -17.94 -25.20 -17.63
CA TYR A 77 -18.18 -23.81 -18.04
C TYR A 77 -18.90 -23.03 -16.95
N VAL A 78 -18.32 -21.91 -16.53
CA VAL A 78 -18.81 -21.09 -15.40
C VAL A 78 -19.55 -19.83 -15.85
N GLY A 79 -19.44 -19.47 -17.14
CA GLY A 79 -20.12 -18.33 -17.74
C GLY A 79 -19.16 -17.40 -18.49
N ALA A 80 -19.72 -16.29 -18.95
CA ALA A 80 -19.03 -15.21 -19.63
C ALA A 80 -19.50 -13.86 -19.08
N PHE A 81 -18.68 -12.83 -19.27
CA PHE A 81 -19.00 -11.47 -18.87
C PHE A 81 -18.36 -10.46 -19.80
N GLN A 82 -18.93 -9.26 -19.83
CA GLN A 82 -18.38 -8.15 -20.56
C GLN A 82 -17.19 -7.55 -19.81
N ILE A 83 -16.03 -7.48 -20.47
CA ILE A 83 -14.84 -6.85 -19.92
C ILE A 83 -15.03 -5.32 -19.96
N ASP A 84 -14.77 -4.63 -18.84
CA ASP A 84 -14.62 -3.18 -18.82
C ASP A 84 -13.17 -2.81 -19.20
N PRO A 85 -12.91 -2.33 -20.43
CA PRO A 85 -11.55 -1.97 -20.85
C PRO A 85 -11.01 -0.74 -20.11
N GLY A 86 -11.88 0.06 -19.49
CA GLY A 86 -11.52 1.20 -18.64
C GLY A 86 -11.16 0.82 -17.21
N ASN A 87 -11.42 -0.43 -16.79
CA ASN A 87 -11.01 -0.95 -15.49
C ASN A 87 -9.67 -1.70 -15.62
N PRO A 88 -8.57 -1.19 -15.02
CA PRO A 88 -7.26 -1.82 -15.18
C PRO A 88 -7.17 -3.20 -14.54
N VAL A 89 -8.01 -3.52 -13.56
CA VAL A 89 -8.05 -4.86 -12.93
C VAL A 89 -8.67 -5.87 -13.89
N HIS A 90 -9.69 -5.47 -14.65
CA HIS A 90 -10.30 -6.30 -15.70
C HIS A 90 -9.36 -6.45 -16.87
N ARG A 91 -8.90 -5.31 -17.40
CA ARG A 91 -8.04 -5.27 -18.57
C ARG A 91 -6.78 -6.08 -18.38
N ARG A 92 -6.10 -5.97 -17.22
CA ARG A 92 -4.91 -6.79 -16.96
C ARG A 92 -5.24 -8.27 -16.81
N GLY A 93 -6.28 -8.61 -16.02
CA GLY A 93 -6.63 -10.00 -15.72
C GLY A 93 -7.18 -10.79 -16.91
N PHE A 94 -7.95 -10.13 -17.78
CA PHE A 94 -8.74 -10.79 -18.82
C PHE A 94 -8.37 -10.35 -20.24
N PHE A 95 -7.30 -9.57 -20.42
CA PHE A 95 -6.87 -9.14 -21.75
C PHE A 95 -5.35 -8.99 -21.86
N ASP A 96 -4.74 -8.06 -21.15
CA ASP A 96 -3.33 -7.69 -21.36
C ASP A 96 -2.34 -8.81 -20.99
N LEU A 97 -2.66 -9.62 -19.96
CA LEU A 97 -1.80 -10.71 -19.48
C LEU A 97 -2.13 -12.08 -20.09
N LEU A 98 -3.16 -12.16 -20.95
CA LEU A 98 -3.50 -13.40 -21.65
C LEU A 98 -2.61 -13.60 -22.88
N ILE A 99 -2.52 -14.87 -23.31
CA ILE A 99 -1.85 -15.21 -24.56
C ILE A 99 -2.79 -14.88 -25.72
N TYR A 100 -2.31 -14.10 -26.69
CA TYR A 100 -3.03 -13.79 -27.91
C TYR A 100 -2.91 -14.97 -28.88
N ALA A 101 -3.75 -15.99 -28.70
CA ALA A 101 -3.61 -17.26 -29.42
C ALA A 101 -4.04 -17.18 -30.89
N ALA A 102 -5.02 -16.34 -31.22
CA ALA A 102 -5.54 -16.21 -32.58
C ALA A 102 -6.21 -14.85 -32.82
N ALA A 103 -6.42 -14.51 -34.09
CA ALA A 103 -7.27 -13.41 -34.51
C ALA A 103 -8.24 -13.86 -35.61
N ILE A 104 -9.46 -13.35 -35.58
CA ILE A 104 -10.41 -13.50 -36.69
C ILE A 104 -10.37 -12.21 -37.50
N SER A 105 -9.98 -12.30 -38.77
CA SER A 105 -9.88 -11.12 -39.64
C SER A 105 -10.13 -11.49 -41.10
N ASN A 106 -10.95 -10.69 -41.79
CA ASN A 106 -11.31 -10.90 -43.20
C ASN A 106 -11.80 -12.33 -43.51
N GLY A 107 -12.53 -12.94 -42.57
CA GLY A 107 -13.03 -14.31 -42.67
C GLY A 107 -11.95 -15.38 -42.75
N ALA A 108 -10.81 -15.12 -42.13
CA ALA A 108 -9.78 -16.10 -41.78
C ALA A 108 -9.66 -16.20 -40.25
N VAL A 109 -9.28 -17.37 -39.76
CA VAL A 109 -8.71 -17.55 -38.42
C VAL A 109 -7.19 -17.54 -38.56
N ILE A 110 -6.55 -16.53 -38.00
CA ILE A 110 -5.11 -16.33 -38.07
C ILE A 110 -4.49 -16.84 -36.77
N GLN A 111 -3.62 -17.84 -36.85
CA GLN A 111 -2.81 -18.36 -35.73
C GLN A 111 -1.32 -18.15 -35.98
N GLU A 112 -0.52 -18.08 -34.93
CA GLU A 112 0.94 -17.99 -35.05
C GLU A 112 1.59 -19.37 -35.01
N LEU A 113 2.64 -19.55 -35.81
CA LEU A 113 3.59 -20.64 -35.65
C LEU A 113 4.35 -20.48 -34.34
N SER A 114 4.81 -21.59 -33.77
CA SER A 114 5.75 -21.59 -32.65
C SER A 114 7.04 -20.84 -33.00
N PHE A 115 7.88 -20.55 -32.00
CA PHE A 115 9.19 -19.93 -32.25
C PHE A 115 10.08 -20.79 -33.18
N GLU A 116 9.92 -22.12 -33.12
CA GLU A 116 10.59 -23.10 -33.97
C GLU A 116 9.93 -23.25 -35.36
N GLY A 117 8.80 -22.58 -35.60
CA GLY A 117 8.08 -22.60 -36.88
C GLY A 117 7.04 -23.71 -37.02
N ASN A 118 6.60 -24.34 -35.91
CA ASN A 118 5.62 -25.43 -35.94
C ASN A 118 4.18 -24.91 -35.81
N GLN A 119 3.22 -25.64 -36.37
CA GLN A 119 1.79 -25.40 -36.12
C GLN A 119 1.38 -26.10 -34.83
N ASP A 120 1.33 -25.32 -33.76
CA ASP A 120 1.01 -25.80 -32.42
C ASP A 120 -0.45 -25.44 -32.08
N TRP A 121 -1.24 -26.41 -31.62
CA TRP A 121 -2.63 -26.25 -31.15
C TRP A 121 -3.58 -25.62 -32.20
N PRO A 122 -3.84 -26.31 -33.34
CA PRO A 122 -4.82 -25.83 -34.32
C PRO A 122 -6.21 -25.71 -33.68
N LEU A 123 -6.92 -24.62 -33.98
CA LEU A 123 -8.30 -24.44 -33.52
C LEU A 123 -9.26 -25.25 -34.39
N ASP A 124 -9.98 -26.18 -33.77
CA ASP A 124 -10.99 -27.00 -34.44
C ASP A 124 -12.06 -26.13 -35.12
N GLY A 125 -12.41 -26.46 -36.36
CA GLY A 125 -13.37 -25.71 -37.18
C GLY A 125 -12.82 -24.44 -37.83
N SER A 126 -11.55 -24.08 -37.62
CA SER A 126 -10.94 -22.89 -38.23
C SER A 126 -10.91 -22.94 -39.77
N GLU A 127 -10.77 -24.12 -40.37
CA GLU A 127 -10.77 -24.32 -41.83
C GLU A 127 -12.14 -24.04 -42.48
N ASP A 128 -13.22 -24.15 -41.71
CA ASP A 128 -14.58 -23.96 -42.19
C ASP A 128 -14.96 -22.47 -42.28
N VAL A 129 -14.20 -21.60 -41.59
CA VAL A 129 -14.43 -20.15 -41.60
C VAL A 129 -14.25 -19.60 -43.01
N LYS A 130 -15.23 -18.84 -43.51
CA LYS A 130 -15.20 -18.30 -44.88
C LYS A 130 -14.86 -16.81 -44.91
N PRO A 131 -14.13 -16.35 -45.94
CA PRO A 131 -13.76 -17.08 -47.15
C PRO A 131 -12.43 -17.85 -47.07
N ALA A 132 -11.59 -17.62 -46.07
CA ALA A 132 -10.17 -17.97 -46.13
C ALA A 132 -9.71 -19.10 -45.19
N GLY A 133 -10.58 -19.59 -44.31
CA GLY A 133 -10.29 -20.72 -43.42
C GLY A 133 -9.19 -20.39 -42.40
N SER A 134 -8.32 -21.36 -42.16
CA SER A 134 -7.19 -21.25 -41.24
C SER A 134 -5.93 -20.72 -41.93
N VAL A 135 -5.29 -19.72 -41.34
CA VAL A 135 -4.07 -19.08 -41.85
C VAL A 135 -3.01 -19.05 -40.75
N TRP A 136 -1.82 -19.54 -41.04
CA TRP A 136 -0.69 -19.52 -40.10
C TRP A 136 0.30 -18.41 -40.45
N GLN A 137 0.74 -17.68 -39.44
CA GLN A 137 1.69 -16.57 -39.54
C GLN A 137 2.93 -16.81 -38.68
N PRO A 138 4.08 -16.18 -38.96
CA PRO A 138 5.25 -16.27 -38.08
C PRO A 138 4.97 -15.77 -36.66
N TYR A 139 5.69 -16.30 -35.68
CA TYR A 139 5.63 -15.85 -34.28
C TYR A 139 5.80 -14.32 -34.15
N GLY A 140 4.95 -13.70 -33.34
CA GLY A 140 4.92 -12.25 -33.11
C GLY A 140 4.12 -11.44 -34.15
N TRP A 141 3.55 -12.08 -35.18
CA TRP A 141 2.72 -11.41 -36.17
C TRP A 141 1.48 -10.75 -35.57
N LEU A 142 0.74 -11.41 -34.68
CA LEU A 142 -0.45 -10.89 -33.99
C LEU A 142 -0.09 -9.69 -33.11
N ALA A 143 1.11 -9.66 -32.52
CA ALA A 143 1.55 -8.52 -31.75
C ALA A 143 1.76 -7.25 -32.61
N LEU A 144 2.15 -7.43 -33.88
CA LEU A 144 2.45 -6.33 -34.81
C LEU A 144 1.27 -5.94 -35.71
N HIS A 145 0.50 -6.92 -36.17
CA HIS A 145 -0.52 -6.79 -37.21
C HIS A 145 -1.89 -7.31 -36.80
N GLY A 146 -2.01 -7.87 -35.59
CA GLY A 146 -3.28 -8.35 -35.07
C GLY A 146 -4.30 -7.20 -34.88
N PRO A 147 -5.55 -7.55 -34.58
CA PRO A 147 -6.61 -6.57 -34.33
C PRO A 147 -6.19 -5.53 -33.29
N ALA A 148 -6.65 -4.29 -33.49
CA ALA A 148 -6.37 -3.22 -32.55
C ALA A 148 -6.85 -3.58 -31.15
N ARG A 149 -5.99 -3.35 -30.15
CA ARG A 149 -6.34 -3.59 -28.75
C ARG A 149 -7.37 -2.55 -28.30
N PRO A 150 -8.36 -2.92 -27.48
CA PRO A 150 -9.29 -1.97 -26.91
C PRO A 150 -8.52 -0.91 -26.11
N SER A 151 -8.58 0.34 -26.56
CA SER A 151 -8.11 1.49 -25.80
C SER A 151 -9.33 2.17 -25.21
N ALA A 152 -9.36 2.32 -23.89
CA ALA A 152 -10.45 2.98 -23.20
C ALA A 152 -9.92 4.01 -22.21
N ILE A 153 -10.65 5.11 -22.13
CA ILE A 153 -10.53 6.06 -21.02
C ILE A 153 -10.97 5.31 -19.76
N ALA A 154 -10.30 5.58 -18.64
CA ALA A 154 -10.63 4.93 -17.37
C ALA A 154 -12.11 5.18 -17.00
N SER A 155 -12.87 4.09 -16.86
CA SER A 155 -14.26 4.14 -16.40
C SER A 155 -14.31 4.64 -14.94
N LEU A 156 -15.48 5.10 -14.46
CA LEU A 156 -15.60 5.52 -13.07
C LEU A 156 -15.21 4.39 -12.10
N ARG A 157 -15.69 3.16 -12.37
CA ARG A 157 -15.29 1.97 -11.59
C ARG A 157 -13.80 1.68 -11.75
N GLY A 158 -13.26 1.82 -12.96
CA GLY A 158 -11.83 1.65 -13.21
C GLY A 158 -10.94 2.63 -12.46
N GLN A 159 -11.35 3.89 -12.32
CA GLN A 159 -10.63 4.88 -11.50
C GLN A 159 -10.65 4.51 -10.01
N GLN A 160 -11.79 4.02 -9.51
CA GLN A 160 -11.93 3.52 -8.14
C GLN A 160 -11.02 2.31 -7.90
N ALA A 161 -11.06 1.31 -8.79
CA ALA A 161 -10.23 0.12 -8.70
C ALA A 161 -8.73 0.45 -8.79
N ALA A 162 -8.33 1.32 -9.71
CA ALA A 162 -6.94 1.78 -9.83
C ALA A 162 -6.45 2.47 -8.54
N THR A 163 -7.28 3.34 -7.97
CA THR A 163 -6.99 4.04 -6.73
C THR A 163 -6.86 3.05 -5.57
N ALA A 164 -7.76 2.08 -5.49
CA ALA A 164 -7.77 1.08 -4.43
C ALA A 164 -6.58 0.12 -4.50
N VAL A 165 -6.23 -0.37 -5.70
CA VAL A 165 -5.03 -1.18 -5.93
C VAL A 165 -3.78 -0.38 -5.55
N LYS A 166 -3.66 0.87 -6.00
CA LYS A 166 -2.52 1.74 -5.63
C LYS A 166 -2.40 1.93 -4.12
N ARG A 167 -3.53 2.10 -3.42
CA ARG A 167 -3.56 2.22 -1.95
C ARG A 167 -3.11 0.93 -1.27
N LYS A 168 -3.61 -0.24 -1.69
CA LYS A 168 -3.15 -1.53 -1.14
C LYS A 168 -1.69 -1.84 -1.47
N GLN A 169 -1.18 -1.38 -2.61
CA GLN A 169 0.23 -1.51 -2.99
C GLN A 169 1.16 -0.52 -2.29
N THR A 170 0.63 0.38 -1.46
CA THR A 170 1.47 1.33 -0.72
C THR A 170 2.30 0.57 0.31
N LEU A 171 3.60 0.43 0.03
CA LEU A 171 4.54 -0.26 0.90
C LEU A 171 4.72 0.48 2.23
N SER A 172 4.84 -0.26 3.33
CA SER A 172 5.30 0.30 4.61
C SER A 172 6.73 0.83 4.48
N VAL A 173 7.20 1.61 5.47
CA VAL A 173 8.57 2.13 5.47
C VAL A 173 9.58 0.99 5.36
N GLU A 174 9.38 -0.08 6.13
CA GLU A 174 10.25 -1.25 6.16
C GLU A 174 10.27 -2.00 4.82
N LEU A 175 9.11 -2.15 4.18
CA LEU A 175 9.01 -2.77 2.86
C LEU A 175 9.67 -1.92 1.77
N ARG A 176 9.58 -0.57 1.86
CA ARG A 176 10.32 0.32 0.95
C ARG A 176 11.83 0.19 1.11
N VAL A 177 12.31 0.04 2.34
CA VAL A 177 13.73 -0.20 2.60
C VAL A 177 14.16 -1.57 2.06
N LEU A 178 13.37 -2.63 2.25
CA LEU A 178 13.67 -3.95 1.68
C LEU A 178 13.70 -3.96 0.14
N ASP A 179 12.77 -3.25 -0.50
CA ASP A 179 12.75 -3.12 -1.95
C ASP A 179 14.01 -2.40 -2.45
N GLU A 180 14.44 -1.34 -1.75
CA GLU A 180 15.65 -0.61 -2.12
C GLU A 180 16.94 -1.39 -1.81
N ILE A 181 16.99 -2.16 -0.72
CA ILE A 181 18.06 -3.13 -0.46
C ILE A 181 18.17 -4.11 -1.63
N SER A 182 17.03 -4.63 -2.11
CA SER A 182 17.01 -5.56 -3.25
C SER A 182 17.59 -4.92 -4.51
N ASN A 183 17.25 -3.66 -4.78
CA ASN A 183 17.78 -2.91 -5.92
C ASN A 183 19.30 -2.68 -5.80
N VAL A 184 19.79 -2.29 -4.62
CA VAL A 184 21.21 -2.02 -4.38
C VAL A 184 22.05 -3.29 -4.50
N ILE A 185 21.58 -4.44 -4.00
CA ILE A 185 22.30 -5.72 -4.14
C ILE A 185 22.42 -6.12 -5.62
N LEU A 186 21.36 -5.98 -6.40
CA LEU A 186 21.38 -6.34 -7.83
C LEU A 186 22.40 -5.51 -8.62
N GLN A 187 22.75 -4.32 -8.12
CA GLN A 187 23.70 -3.41 -8.76
C GLN A 187 25.14 -3.53 -8.21
N ASN A 188 25.37 -4.28 -7.13
CA ASN A 188 26.66 -4.31 -6.45
C ASN A 188 27.38 -5.65 -6.70
N ASP A 189 28.59 -5.59 -7.29
CA ASP A 189 29.40 -6.76 -7.58
C ASP A 189 30.04 -7.40 -6.32
N SER A 190 30.05 -6.69 -5.19
CA SER A 190 30.59 -7.19 -3.93
C SER A 190 29.59 -8.11 -3.22
N ARG A 191 29.96 -9.39 -3.12
CA ARG A 191 29.07 -10.49 -2.71
C ARG A 191 29.21 -10.79 -1.22
N THR A 192 28.45 -10.08 -0.38
CA THR A 192 28.25 -10.46 1.03
C THR A 192 26.86 -11.08 1.21
N SER A 193 26.80 -12.27 1.80
CA SER A 193 25.54 -12.91 2.17
C SER A 193 25.02 -12.31 3.47
N PHE A 194 23.75 -11.94 3.51
CA PHE A 194 23.07 -11.51 4.72
C PHE A 194 21.60 -11.92 4.70
N ASP A 195 20.96 -11.93 5.87
CA ASP A 195 19.53 -12.09 6.02
C ASP A 195 18.95 -10.80 6.60
N PHE A 196 17.87 -10.32 6.00
CA PHE A 196 17.20 -9.10 6.42
C PHE A 196 15.69 -9.28 6.34
N LYS A 197 15.01 -9.11 7.48
CA LYS A 197 13.57 -9.29 7.61
C LYS A 197 12.93 -8.00 8.12
N ALA A 198 11.81 -7.58 7.54
CA ALA A 198 10.99 -6.50 8.09
C ALA A 198 10.19 -6.98 9.31
N ILE A 199 9.82 -6.07 10.20
CA ILE A 199 8.85 -6.37 11.25
C ILE A 199 7.48 -6.63 10.58
N GLY A 200 6.88 -7.79 10.84
CA GLY A 200 5.62 -8.17 10.17
C GLY A 200 4.45 -7.28 10.58
N THR A 201 4.29 -7.03 11.88
CA THR A 201 3.29 -6.11 12.43
C THR A 201 4.00 -5.16 13.39
N PRO A 202 3.98 -3.84 13.15
CA PRO A 202 4.58 -2.87 14.07
C PRO A 202 3.99 -3.04 15.47
N THR A 203 4.87 -3.25 16.45
CA THR A 203 4.49 -3.35 17.87
C THR A 203 4.30 -1.98 18.50
N ASP A 204 4.93 -0.94 17.94
CA ASP A 204 4.75 0.46 18.33
C ASP A 204 3.73 1.14 17.40
N ILE A 205 3.02 2.11 17.95
CA ILE A 205 2.06 2.95 17.23
C ILE A 205 2.80 3.86 16.26
N LEU A 206 3.91 4.44 16.70
CA LEU A 206 4.84 5.12 15.83
C LEU A 206 5.68 4.04 15.17
N GLN A 207 5.42 3.76 13.90
CA GLN A 207 6.17 2.83 13.04
C GLN A 207 7.63 3.27 12.79
N ALA A 208 8.21 4.03 13.72
CA ALA A 208 9.54 4.58 13.71
C ALA A 208 9.94 4.96 15.14
N LEU A 209 11.21 4.69 15.49
CA LEU A 209 11.78 5.11 16.76
C LEU A 209 12.34 6.53 16.62
N LEU A 210 11.80 7.45 17.41
CA LEU A 210 12.18 8.86 17.48
C LEU A 210 12.65 9.20 18.89
N PRO A 211 13.87 8.79 19.31
CA PRO A 211 14.30 8.96 20.69
C PRO A 211 14.38 10.44 21.06
N GLU A 212 13.71 10.87 22.14
CA GLU A 212 13.71 12.27 22.59
C GLU A 212 15.14 12.83 22.73
N GLY A 213 16.06 12.04 23.31
CA GLY A 213 17.46 12.44 23.48
C GLY A 213 18.18 12.72 22.16
N LYS A 214 17.73 12.18 21.02
CA LYS A 214 18.28 12.53 19.70
C LYS A 214 17.93 13.95 19.31
N PHE A 215 16.77 14.45 19.71
CA PHE A 215 16.39 15.83 19.46
C PHE A 215 17.02 16.75 20.52
N THR A 216 16.77 16.47 21.79
CA THR A 216 17.08 17.40 22.89
C THR A 216 18.56 17.42 23.31
N LYS A 217 19.30 16.34 23.08
CA LYS A 217 20.72 16.21 23.51
C LYS A 217 21.69 16.06 22.33
N TYR A 218 21.21 16.15 21.09
CA TYR A 218 22.07 15.98 19.91
C TYR A 218 21.71 16.94 18.77
N LEU A 219 20.50 16.87 18.21
CA LEU A 219 20.12 17.70 17.06
C LEU A 219 19.89 19.17 17.42
N LEU A 220 19.42 19.45 18.63
CA LEU A 220 19.13 20.81 19.11
C LEU A 220 20.04 21.22 20.29
N ASP A 221 21.16 20.50 20.47
CA ASP A 221 22.18 20.82 21.48
C ASP A 221 23.44 21.39 20.81
N ARG A 222 23.64 22.71 20.97
CA ARG A 222 24.81 23.43 20.44
C ARG A 222 26.13 22.98 21.07
N THR A 223 26.09 22.43 22.27
CA THR A 223 27.29 22.02 23.03
C THR A 223 27.74 20.60 22.69
N HIS A 224 26.91 19.82 21.97
CA HIS A 224 27.21 18.43 21.66
C HIS A 224 28.43 18.32 20.70
N PRO A 225 29.50 17.56 21.03
CA PRO A 225 30.75 17.53 20.26
C PRO A 225 30.60 17.18 18.77
N LYS A 226 29.64 16.31 18.43
CA LYS A 226 29.34 15.88 17.05
C LYS A 226 28.04 16.47 16.48
N GLY A 227 27.28 17.18 17.32
CA GLY A 227 25.91 17.62 17.06
C GLY A 227 25.80 19.14 16.90
N GLY A 228 26.75 19.90 17.48
CA GLY A 228 26.70 21.34 17.54
C GLY A 228 26.48 22.03 16.19
N SER A 229 27.17 21.60 15.12
CA SER A 229 26.96 22.19 13.78
C SER A 229 25.56 21.93 13.21
N LYS A 230 24.93 20.80 13.55
CA LYS A 230 23.54 20.49 13.16
C LYS A 230 22.56 21.34 13.97
N ALA A 231 22.83 21.50 15.27
CA ALA A 231 22.05 22.36 16.14
C ALA A 231 22.11 23.83 15.71
N THR A 232 23.29 24.34 15.35
CA THR A 232 23.44 25.68 14.75
C THR A 232 22.56 25.83 13.51
N PHE A 233 22.56 24.86 12.59
CA PHE A 233 21.70 24.93 11.42
C PHE A 233 20.20 24.92 11.78
N LEU A 234 19.75 23.96 12.59
CA LEU A 234 18.33 23.80 12.92
C LEU A 234 17.79 24.98 13.74
N ILE A 235 18.59 25.53 14.64
CA ILE A 235 18.18 26.63 15.52
C ILE A 235 18.36 27.98 14.82
N ASP A 236 19.52 28.24 14.23
CA ASP A 236 19.87 29.60 13.78
C ASP A 236 19.38 29.87 12.36
N PHE A 237 19.42 28.86 11.49
CA PHE A 237 19.01 29.01 10.09
C PHE A 237 17.54 28.67 9.88
N LEU A 238 17.10 27.50 10.38
CA LEU A 238 15.69 27.11 10.27
C LEU A 238 14.81 27.80 11.32
N GLY A 239 15.35 28.15 12.50
CA GLY A 239 14.55 28.81 13.54
C GLY A 239 13.68 27.85 14.36
N ILE A 240 14.11 26.59 14.56
CA ILE A 240 13.44 25.66 15.47
C ILE A 240 13.91 25.93 16.89
N ASP A 241 12.97 26.22 17.79
CA ASP A 241 13.23 26.31 19.22
C ASP A 241 13.52 24.91 19.80
N PRO A 242 14.58 24.72 20.61
CA PRO A 242 14.84 23.46 21.32
C PRO A 242 13.65 22.89 22.11
N GLU A 243 12.78 23.75 22.67
CA GLU A 243 11.57 23.31 23.39
C GLU A 243 10.50 22.75 22.45
N ASP A 244 10.52 23.15 21.18
CA ASP A 244 9.57 22.74 20.13
C ASP A 244 10.06 21.51 19.34
N TRP A 245 10.93 20.70 19.96
CA TRP A 245 11.53 19.53 19.31
C TRP A 245 10.49 18.52 18.79
N ARG A 246 9.31 18.43 19.42
CA ARG A 246 8.21 17.55 18.98
C ARG A 246 7.67 17.95 17.61
N TYR A 247 7.68 19.25 17.30
CA TYR A 247 7.27 19.74 15.98
C TYR A 247 8.24 19.26 14.89
N LEU A 248 9.54 19.31 15.17
CA LEU A 248 10.56 18.74 14.29
C LEU A 248 10.44 17.21 14.18
N ALA A 249 10.23 16.51 15.30
CA ALA A 249 10.04 15.07 15.31
C ALA A 249 8.80 14.62 14.52
N GLY A 250 7.70 15.36 14.62
CA GLY A 250 6.50 15.14 13.82
C GLY A 250 6.77 15.26 12.33
N GLN A 251 7.48 16.31 11.89
CA GLN A 251 7.86 16.46 10.48
C GLN A 251 8.74 15.31 9.99
N PHE A 252 9.72 14.86 10.79
CA PHE A 252 10.55 13.71 10.45
C PHE A 252 9.75 12.41 10.34
N TYR A 253 8.78 12.21 11.24
CA TYR A 253 7.88 11.06 11.20
C TYR A 253 7.03 11.04 9.93
N PHE A 254 6.28 12.11 9.66
CA PHE A 254 5.42 12.17 8.47
C PHE A 254 6.25 12.15 7.18
N GLY A 255 7.43 12.79 7.18
CA GLY A 255 8.36 12.74 6.05
C GLY A 255 8.85 11.32 5.78
N LEU A 256 9.19 10.55 6.82
CA LEU A 256 9.56 9.13 6.69
C LEU A 256 8.41 8.28 6.10
N LEU A 257 7.17 8.51 6.53
CA LEU A 257 6.01 7.79 6.02
C LEU A 257 5.76 8.02 4.53
N MET A 258 6.13 9.18 4.00
CA MET A 258 5.91 9.56 2.61
C MET A 258 7.10 9.26 1.69
N ALA A 259 8.32 9.38 2.20
CA ALA A 259 9.52 9.34 1.37
C ALA A 259 9.92 7.93 0.93
N ARG A 260 10.57 7.90 -0.24
CA ARG A 260 11.36 6.75 -0.67
C ARG A 260 12.73 6.80 0.03
N PRO A 261 13.21 5.70 0.62
CA PRO A 261 14.57 5.61 1.13
C PRO A 261 15.61 5.86 0.03
N GLU A 262 16.65 6.60 0.36
CA GLU A 262 17.79 6.88 -0.51
C GLU A 262 19.10 6.44 0.16
N ASP A 263 20.18 6.32 -0.62
CA ASP A 263 21.51 5.94 -0.14
C ASP A 263 21.52 4.70 0.76
N VAL A 264 20.69 3.71 0.42
CA VAL A 264 20.53 2.50 1.22
C VAL A 264 21.83 1.70 1.22
N LYS A 265 22.36 1.43 2.41
CA LYS A 265 23.62 0.71 2.63
C LYS A 265 23.42 -0.36 3.69
N ILE A 266 23.92 -1.55 3.40
CA ILE A 266 24.08 -2.60 4.40
C ILE A 266 25.40 -2.37 5.13
N ILE A 267 25.33 -2.33 6.45
CA ILE A 267 26.45 -2.08 7.35
C ILE A 267 26.49 -3.19 8.40
N GLU A 268 27.70 -3.65 8.70
CA GLU A 268 27.94 -4.63 9.76
C GLU A 268 28.44 -3.87 11.00
N TRP A 269 27.73 -4.03 12.10
CA TRP A 269 28.11 -3.53 13.42
C TRP A 269 28.49 -4.70 14.33
N GLU A 270 29.10 -4.39 15.47
CA GLU A 270 29.38 -5.38 16.53
C GLU A 270 28.11 -6.12 16.97
N THR A 271 26.94 -5.48 16.89
CA THR A 271 25.64 -6.05 17.27
C THR A 271 24.92 -6.77 16.12
N GLY A 272 25.55 -6.88 14.95
CA GLY A 272 24.99 -7.53 13.76
C GLY A 272 24.78 -6.57 12.58
N ILE A 273 24.02 -7.02 11.59
CA ILE A 273 23.79 -6.31 10.34
C ILE A 273 22.69 -5.26 10.51
N ALA A 274 22.85 -4.10 9.90
CA ALA A 274 21.82 -3.06 9.81
C ALA A 274 21.75 -2.47 8.40
N ALA A 275 20.59 -1.94 8.04
CA ALA A 275 20.40 -1.09 6.88
C ALA A 275 20.44 0.36 7.34
N ARG A 276 21.32 1.16 6.73
CA ARG A 276 21.33 2.61 6.88
C ARG A 276 20.77 3.24 5.61
N PHE A 277 19.91 4.23 5.77
CA PHE A 277 19.31 4.94 4.65
C PHE A 277 19.04 6.39 5.00
N ASN A 278 18.88 7.21 3.98
CA ASN A 278 18.52 8.61 4.09
C ASN A 278 17.08 8.85 3.61
N VAL A 279 16.46 9.89 4.13
CA VAL A 279 15.19 10.43 3.64
C VAL A 279 15.35 11.94 3.50
N LEU A 280 15.15 12.44 2.30
CA LEU A 280 15.13 13.87 1.98
C LEU A 280 13.71 14.44 2.11
N MET A 281 13.56 15.50 2.90
CA MET A 281 12.29 16.17 3.12
C MET A 281 12.46 17.69 3.28
N ARG A 282 11.42 18.47 2.96
CA ARG A 282 11.36 19.90 3.30
C ARG A 282 10.74 20.07 4.67
N VAL A 283 11.48 20.73 5.56
CA VAL A 283 11.09 20.98 6.95
C VAL A 283 10.84 22.45 7.12
N ARG A 284 9.72 22.78 7.73
CA ARG A 284 9.26 24.14 7.98
C ARG A 284 9.30 24.47 9.46
N ASN A 285 9.63 25.69 9.83
CA ASN A 285 9.44 26.17 11.21
C ASN A 285 8.01 26.70 11.42
N ARG A 286 7.67 27.19 12.62
CA ARG A 286 6.31 27.71 12.87
C ARG A 286 6.00 29.04 12.18
N THR A 287 7.00 29.75 11.65
CA THR A 287 6.83 31.05 10.98
C THR A 287 6.78 30.94 9.44
N GLY A 288 6.97 29.74 8.90
CA GLY A 288 6.89 29.46 7.45
C GLY A 288 8.23 29.24 6.75
N THR A 289 9.36 29.52 7.40
CA THR A 289 10.70 29.25 6.82
C THR A 289 10.84 27.77 6.55
N THR A 290 11.16 27.40 5.32
CA THR A 290 11.25 26.01 4.87
C THR A 290 12.66 25.72 4.33
N VAL A 291 13.24 24.58 4.73
CA VAL A 291 14.57 24.14 4.29
C VAL A 291 14.58 22.65 3.97
N ALA A 292 15.42 22.23 3.02
CA ALA A 292 15.63 20.81 2.74
C ALA A 292 16.52 20.18 3.83
N ILE A 293 16.09 19.03 4.36
CA ILE A 293 16.79 18.25 5.38
C ILE A 293 16.88 16.79 4.93
N GLU A 294 18.08 16.24 5.04
CA GLU A 294 18.30 14.79 4.95
C GLU A 294 18.32 14.21 6.36
N THR A 295 17.43 13.25 6.60
CA THR A 295 17.36 12.49 7.84
C THR A 295 17.99 11.12 7.61
N GLY A 296 18.93 10.74 8.47
CA GLY A 296 19.57 9.43 8.42
C GLY A 296 18.89 8.47 9.38
N TRP A 297 18.56 7.27 8.90
CA TRP A 297 17.85 6.24 9.64
C TRP A 297 18.65 4.94 9.64
N ASN A 298 18.51 4.17 10.71
CA ASN A 298 19.05 2.81 10.82
C ASN A 298 17.91 1.83 11.08
N MET A 299 17.97 0.67 10.44
CA MET A 299 17.02 -0.42 10.64
C MET A 299 17.79 -1.72 10.83
N VAL A 300 17.58 -2.39 11.95
CA VAL A 300 18.12 -3.73 12.22
C VAL A 300 17.08 -4.76 11.79
N PRO A 301 17.47 -5.97 11.33
CA PRO A 301 16.51 -7.03 11.00
C PRO A 301 15.48 -7.24 12.11
N GLY A 302 14.19 -7.24 11.74
CA GLY A 302 13.06 -7.43 12.64
C GLY A 302 12.69 -6.21 13.50
N ALA A 303 13.39 -5.08 13.36
CA ALA A 303 13.13 -3.86 14.11
C ALA A 303 12.60 -2.73 13.22
N MET A 304 11.96 -1.74 13.86
CA MET A 304 11.51 -0.52 13.20
C MET A 304 12.68 0.41 12.86
N PRO A 305 12.52 1.28 11.85
CA PRO A 305 13.51 2.32 11.54
C PRO A 305 13.70 3.27 12.73
N SER A 306 14.95 3.60 13.04
CA SER A 306 15.34 4.47 14.15
C SER A 306 16.11 5.68 13.67
N LEU A 307 15.71 6.87 14.12
CA LEU A 307 16.36 8.12 13.74
C LEU A 307 17.80 8.14 14.26
N SER A 308 18.75 8.27 13.34
CA SER A 308 20.17 8.32 13.67
C SER A 308 20.70 9.75 13.72
N THR A 309 20.32 10.58 12.75
CA THR A 309 20.82 11.95 12.55
C THR A 309 19.95 12.75 11.56
N ALA A 310 20.21 14.05 11.46
CA ALA A 310 19.63 14.93 10.45
C ALA A 310 20.65 16.02 10.08
N PHE A 311 20.68 16.44 8.82
CA PHE A 311 21.62 17.46 8.32
C PHE A 311 21.02 18.20 7.12
N PRO A 312 21.57 19.37 6.74
CA PRO A 312 21.09 20.13 5.59
C PRO A 312 21.15 19.28 4.32
N GLY A 313 20.03 19.19 3.61
CA GLY A 313 19.93 18.52 2.32
C GLY A 313 20.08 19.50 1.16
N GLN A 314 20.33 19.00 -0.04
CA GLN A 314 20.19 19.79 -1.26
C GLN A 314 18.71 19.88 -1.65
N ASP A 315 18.25 21.08 -1.99
CA ASP A 315 16.88 21.28 -2.47
C ASP A 315 16.76 20.71 -3.89
N ARG A 316 16.21 19.49 -4.01
CA ARG A 316 16.01 18.80 -5.29
C ARG A 316 14.59 18.26 -5.43
N LEU A 317 14.22 17.92 -6.67
CA LEU A 317 12.89 17.43 -7.09
C LEU A 317 12.39 16.14 -6.39
N GLY A 318 13.14 15.56 -5.45
CA GLY A 318 12.76 14.37 -4.68
C GLY A 318 12.40 14.62 -3.21
N ALA A 319 12.56 15.85 -2.69
CA ALA A 319 12.25 16.14 -1.29
C ALA A 319 10.74 16.09 -1.04
N VAL A 320 10.30 15.23 -0.10
CA VAL A 320 8.88 15.18 0.30
C VAL A 320 8.52 16.36 1.20
N GLU A 321 7.26 16.77 1.17
CA GLU A 321 6.74 17.85 2.00
C GLU A 321 5.69 17.30 2.98
N PRO A 322 6.08 16.99 4.23
CA PRO A 322 5.14 16.45 5.22
C PRO A 322 4.05 17.44 5.66
N GLY A 323 4.19 18.72 5.30
CA GLY A 323 3.30 19.79 5.76
C GLY A 323 3.50 20.12 7.24
N ASP A 324 2.55 20.86 7.81
CA ASP A 324 2.56 21.23 9.23
C ASP A 324 1.97 20.07 10.05
N PRO A 325 2.77 19.37 10.87
CA PRO A 325 2.25 18.24 11.63
C PRO A 325 1.32 18.74 12.74
N PRO A 326 0.32 17.94 13.17
CA PRO A 326 -0.63 18.30 14.22
C PRO A 326 0.01 18.26 15.62
N ILE A 327 1.00 19.14 15.85
CA ILE A 327 1.79 19.23 17.07
C ILE A 327 1.57 20.58 17.72
N LEU A 328 1.04 20.56 18.95
CA LEU A 328 0.83 21.77 19.74
C LEU A 328 2.19 22.42 20.11
N PRO A 329 2.29 23.76 20.15
CA PRO A 329 3.49 24.49 20.61
C PRO A 329 3.95 24.05 22.01
N PRO A 330 5.21 24.27 22.43
CA PRO A 330 5.62 24.01 23.80
C PRO A 330 4.84 24.89 24.80
N GLY A 331 4.65 24.40 26.03
CA GLY A 331 4.02 25.16 27.11
C GLY A 331 2.88 24.45 27.85
N PRO A 332 2.29 25.13 28.85
CA PRO A 332 1.18 24.60 29.63
C PRO A 332 -0.08 24.44 28.78
N ARG A 333 -0.81 23.34 29.01
CA ARG A 333 -1.90 22.91 28.15
C ARG A 333 -3.26 23.29 28.71
N THR A 334 -3.96 24.14 27.98
CA THR A 334 -5.33 24.60 28.24
C THR A 334 -6.36 23.65 27.67
N LYS A 335 -7.63 23.84 28.06
CA LYS A 335 -8.77 23.10 27.47
C LYS A 335 -8.89 23.32 25.97
N VAL A 336 -8.54 24.50 25.48
CA VAL A 336 -8.60 24.85 24.04
C VAL A 336 -7.54 24.07 23.27
N GLU A 337 -6.31 24.01 23.77
CA GLU A 337 -5.24 23.22 23.14
C GLU A 337 -5.57 21.73 23.10
N TRP A 338 -6.13 21.17 24.17
CA TRP A 338 -6.61 19.78 24.15
C TRP A 338 -7.74 19.55 23.16
N SER A 339 -8.68 20.49 23.05
CA SER A 339 -9.71 20.43 22.02
C SER A 339 -9.13 20.45 20.61
N ASN A 340 -8.14 21.30 20.36
CA ASN A 340 -7.48 21.39 19.06
C ASN A 340 -6.73 20.10 18.72
N LEU A 341 -5.95 19.56 19.66
CA LEU A 341 -5.23 18.30 19.49
C LEU A 341 -6.18 17.15 19.17
N TRP A 342 -7.28 17.02 19.91
CA TRP A 342 -8.27 15.98 19.64
C TRP A 342 -8.92 16.16 18.27
N SER A 343 -9.29 17.39 17.91
CA SER A 343 -9.87 17.69 16.61
C SER A 343 -8.93 17.29 15.47
N TRP A 344 -7.64 17.62 15.57
CA TRP A 344 -6.64 17.24 14.57
C TRP A 344 -6.44 15.73 14.50
N ALA A 345 -6.27 15.07 15.65
CA ALA A 345 -6.07 13.63 15.71
C ALA A 345 -7.27 12.87 15.14
N ASN A 346 -8.49 13.24 15.55
CA ASN A 346 -9.72 12.59 15.11
C ASN A 346 -10.02 12.85 13.63
N LEU A 347 -9.73 14.06 13.11
CA LEU A 347 -9.86 14.35 11.69
C LEU A 347 -8.87 13.52 10.87
N ALA A 348 -7.59 13.52 11.25
CA ALA A 348 -6.57 12.71 10.59
C ALA A 348 -6.92 11.20 10.61
N GLY A 349 -7.44 10.71 11.74
CA GLY A 349 -7.92 9.33 11.88
C GLY A 349 -9.09 9.02 10.95
N GLN A 350 -10.07 9.91 10.85
CA GLN A 350 -11.21 9.75 9.93
C GLN A 350 -10.76 9.76 8.48
N ASP A 351 -9.90 10.70 8.09
CA ASP A 351 -9.35 10.77 6.74
C ASP A 351 -8.56 9.50 6.39
N ALA A 352 -7.73 9.01 7.32
CA ALA A 352 -6.98 7.77 7.14
C ALA A 352 -7.92 6.55 6.96
N ALA A 353 -8.94 6.42 7.82
CA ALA A 353 -9.89 5.32 7.74
C ALA A 353 -10.79 5.36 6.50
N ASN A 354 -11.25 6.55 6.10
CA ASN A 354 -12.04 6.74 4.88
C ASN A 354 -11.24 6.42 3.62
N ASN A 355 -9.92 6.69 3.66
CA ASN A 355 -9.03 6.36 2.56
C ASN A 355 -8.53 4.92 2.58
N HIS A 356 -8.68 4.19 3.69
CA HIS A 356 -8.30 2.79 3.80
C HIS A 356 -9.18 1.89 2.94
N VAL A 357 -8.56 0.96 2.23
CA VAL A 357 -9.25 -0.05 1.41
C VAL A 357 -9.24 -1.36 2.19
N PRO A 358 -10.38 -1.77 2.77
CA PRO A 358 -10.45 -3.01 3.53
C PRO A 358 -10.06 -4.21 2.67
N THR A 359 -9.49 -5.23 3.29
CA THR A 359 -9.33 -6.54 2.66
C THR A 359 -10.67 -7.27 2.64
N PRO A 360 -11.24 -7.59 1.46
CA PRO A 360 -12.52 -8.28 1.40
C PRO A 360 -12.46 -9.65 2.08
N MET A 361 -13.57 -10.03 2.71
CA MET A 361 -13.73 -11.32 3.36
C MET A 361 -14.64 -12.21 2.53
N PHE A 362 -14.25 -13.48 2.39
CA PHE A 362 -15.01 -14.50 1.68
C PHE A 362 -15.48 -15.54 2.68
N LEU A 363 -16.80 -15.64 2.87
CA LEU A 363 -17.44 -16.56 3.80
C LEU A 363 -18.13 -17.69 3.01
N SER A 364 -18.26 -18.87 3.60
CA SER A 364 -18.99 -19.97 2.96
C SER A 364 -20.49 -19.69 3.00
N GLY A 365 -21.19 -19.85 1.87
CA GLY A 365 -22.64 -19.63 1.76
C GLY A 365 -23.08 -18.16 1.91
N VAL A 366 -22.13 -17.21 1.94
CA VAL A 366 -22.39 -15.78 1.96
C VAL A 366 -21.48 -15.13 0.93
N GLY A 367 -22.04 -14.28 0.08
CA GLY A 367 -21.25 -13.58 -0.94
C GLY A 367 -20.10 -12.74 -0.36
N PRO A 368 -19.14 -12.29 -1.19
CA PRO A 368 -18.00 -11.51 -0.75
C PRO A 368 -18.40 -10.24 0.03
N VAL A 369 -17.77 -10.02 1.18
CA VAL A 369 -18.00 -8.84 2.03
C VAL A 369 -16.87 -7.83 1.81
N ALA A 370 -17.18 -6.74 1.10
CA ALA A 370 -16.22 -5.70 0.74
C ALA A 370 -15.56 -5.03 1.95
N GLU A 371 -16.30 -4.88 3.07
CA GLU A 371 -15.81 -4.24 4.29
C GLU A 371 -14.85 -5.13 5.10
N GLY A 372 -14.69 -6.40 4.73
CA GLY A 372 -13.76 -7.31 5.38
C GLY A 372 -14.23 -7.82 6.74
N GLU A 373 -13.25 -8.11 7.60
CA GLU A 373 -13.49 -8.61 8.97
C GLU A 373 -14.30 -7.61 9.80
N CYS A 374 -15.32 -8.10 10.51
CA CYS A 374 -16.17 -7.29 11.35
C CYS A 374 -15.50 -7.00 12.69
N GLY A 375 -15.52 -5.74 13.11
CA GLY A 375 -15.00 -5.36 14.41
C GLY A 375 -14.87 -3.86 14.60
N THR A 376 -14.28 -3.48 15.72
CA THR A 376 -14.04 -2.08 16.07
C THR A 376 -12.69 -1.92 16.77
N ALA A 377 -12.30 -0.67 16.98
CA ALA A 377 -11.10 -0.29 17.68
C ALA A 377 -11.39 0.86 18.65
N LEU A 378 -10.61 0.93 19.72
CA LEU A 378 -10.60 2.07 20.62
C LEU A 378 -9.19 2.61 20.82
N VAL A 379 -9.12 3.88 21.16
CA VAL A 379 -7.91 4.55 21.64
C VAL A 379 -8.03 4.71 23.14
N ARG A 380 -7.06 4.17 23.86
CA ARG A 380 -6.95 4.27 25.31
C ARG A 380 -5.88 5.30 25.66
N VAL A 381 -6.23 6.28 26.48
CA VAL A 381 -5.28 7.24 27.06
C VAL A 381 -5.18 7.00 28.56
N PHE A 382 -3.95 6.90 29.07
CA PHE A 382 -3.70 6.58 30.47
C PHE A 382 -3.90 7.79 31.41
N ASP A 383 -4.17 7.49 32.69
CA ASP A 383 -4.30 8.44 33.81
C ASP A 383 -5.43 9.48 33.67
N ALA A 384 -6.68 9.00 33.81
CA ALA A 384 -7.92 9.77 33.75
C ALA A 384 -8.04 10.95 34.74
N ARG A 385 -7.07 11.13 35.66
CA ARG A 385 -7.07 12.16 36.71
C ARG A 385 -6.42 13.48 36.28
N ARG A 386 -5.63 13.48 35.20
CA ARG A 386 -4.91 14.69 34.73
C ARG A 386 -4.76 14.73 33.21
N GLY A 387 -4.22 15.86 32.74
CA GLY A 387 -3.82 16.04 31.33
C GLY A 387 -4.95 15.79 30.33
N PHE A 388 -4.57 15.18 29.22
CA PHE A 388 -5.46 14.91 28.09
C PHE A 388 -6.58 13.91 28.44
N ALA A 389 -6.28 12.84 29.18
CA ALA A 389 -7.29 11.85 29.58
C ALA A 389 -8.41 12.47 30.44
N ARG A 390 -8.06 13.31 31.42
CA ARG A 390 -9.07 14.04 32.20
C ARG A 390 -9.93 14.94 31.30
N TRP A 391 -9.31 15.59 30.33
CA TRP A 391 -10.03 16.44 29.38
C TRP A 391 -11.00 15.63 28.53
N LEU A 392 -10.59 14.48 27.97
CA LEU A 392 -11.47 13.58 27.18
C LEU A 392 -12.75 13.24 27.95
N ARG A 393 -12.61 12.83 29.21
CA ARG A 393 -13.75 12.52 30.10
C ARG A 393 -14.63 13.74 30.36
N GLN A 394 -14.04 14.91 30.65
CA GLN A 394 -14.79 16.13 30.94
C GLN A 394 -15.51 16.70 29.72
N ALA A 395 -14.96 16.50 28.53
CA ALA A 395 -15.55 16.91 27.27
C ALA A 395 -16.62 15.93 26.75
N GLY A 396 -16.80 14.77 27.41
CA GLY A 396 -17.78 13.76 27.00
C GLY A 396 -17.42 13.04 25.70
N VAL A 397 -16.15 13.07 25.28
CA VAL A 397 -15.66 12.41 24.06
C VAL A 397 -15.05 11.04 24.32
N GLY A 398 -14.89 10.66 25.59
CA GLY A 398 -14.42 9.34 25.98
C GLY A 398 -14.96 8.92 27.34
N GLU A 399 -14.93 7.61 27.59
CA GLU A 399 -15.47 6.98 28.80
C GLU A 399 -14.34 6.39 29.64
N THR A 400 -14.56 6.31 30.96
CA THR A 400 -13.58 5.66 31.84
C THR A 400 -13.60 4.15 31.63
N ASP A 401 -12.43 3.55 31.46
CA ASP A 401 -12.29 2.10 31.23
C ASP A 401 -12.37 1.24 32.51
N GLY A 402 -12.54 1.86 33.68
CA GLY A 402 -12.52 1.18 34.98
C GLY A 402 -11.12 0.85 35.51
N TYR A 403 -10.06 1.03 34.71
CA TYR A 403 -8.67 0.73 35.02
C TYR A 403 -7.77 1.98 35.04
N GLY A 404 -8.38 3.14 35.32
CA GLY A 404 -7.67 4.42 35.46
C GLY A 404 -7.33 5.12 34.14
N GLY A 405 -7.83 4.64 33.01
CA GLY A 405 -7.71 5.28 31.70
C GLY A 405 -9.02 5.87 31.19
N VAL A 406 -8.96 6.53 30.05
CA VAL A 406 -10.12 6.95 29.25
C VAL A 406 -10.01 6.34 27.87
N VAL A 407 -11.11 5.74 27.40
CA VAL A 407 -11.20 5.11 26.08
C VAL A 407 -12.12 5.93 25.18
N THR A 408 -11.78 5.98 23.90
CA THR A 408 -12.64 6.53 22.85
C THR A 408 -12.81 5.50 21.76
N LEU A 409 -14.07 5.16 21.46
CA LEU A 409 -14.42 4.22 20.41
C LEU A 409 -14.23 4.86 19.02
N SER A 410 -13.86 4.05 18.03
CA SER A 410 -13.80 4.50 16.65
C SER A 410 -15.17 5.02 16.18
N PRO A 411 -15.25 6.26 15.65
CA PRO A 411 -16.49 6.85 15.16
C PRO A 411 -16.82 6.43 13.72
N ILE A 412 -15.99 5.58 13.10
CA ILE A 412 -16.14 5.19 11.70
C ILE A 412 -17.43 4.37 11.54
N GLN A 413 -18.35 4.87 10.70
CA GLN A 413 -19.62 4.22 10.38
C GLN A 413 -19.42 3.09 9.37
N SER A 414 -18.74 2.02 9.78
CA SER A 414 -18.38 0.87 8.95
C SER A 414 -18.18 -0.33 9.87
N GLN A 415 -18.51 -1.54 9.41
CA GLN A 415 -18.23 -2.77 10.18
C GLN A 415 -16.75 -3.18 10.11
N SER A 416 -16.01 -2.63 9.13
CA SER A 416 -14.60 -2.93 8.88
C SER A 416 -13.69 -2.69 10.09
N LEU A 417 -13.14 -3.77 10.64
CA LEU A 417 -12.11 -3.72 11.66
C LEU A 417 -10.86 -2.98 11.19
N GLU A 418 -10.47 -3.17 9.92
CA GLU A 418 -9.28 -2.51 9.37
C GLU A 418 -9.44 -0.99 9.35
N ARG A 419 -10.60 -0.46 8.95
CA ARG A 419 -10.85 0.99 9.01
C ARG A 419 -10.83 1.51 10.44
N ALA A 420 -11.47 0.81 11.37
CA ALA A 420 -11.48 1.20 12.77
C ALA A 420 -10.05 1.20 13.37
N SER A 421 -9.27 0.15 13.07
CA SER A 421 -7.86 0.02 13.45
C SER A 421 -7.00 1.14 12.86
N THR A 422 -7.19 1.48 11.57
CA THR A 422 -6.48 2.58 10.91
C THR A 422 -6.81 3.92 11.57
N TRP A 423 -8.09 4.19 11.89
CA TRP A 423 -8.46 5.38 12.66
C TRP A 423 -7.73 5.41 14.02
N ALA A 424 -7.78 4.31 14.77
CA ALA A 424 -7.22 4.26 16.12
C ALA A 424 -5.70 4.44 16.12
N ARG A 425 -5.00 3.81 15.17
CA ARG A 425 -3.54 3.94 15.00
C ARG A 425 -3.14 5.37 14.67
N THR A 426 -3.84 6.02 13.73
CA THR A 426 -3.54 7.41 13.36
C THR A 426 -3.79 8.38 14.51
N VAL A 427 -4.93 8.24 15.20
CA VAL A 427 -5.23 9.06 16.39
C VAL A 427 -4.14 8.87 17.45
N ALA A 428 -3.82 7.62 17.79
CA ALA A 428 -2.82 7.32 18.81
C ALA A 428 -1.43 7.85 18.42
N ALA A 429 -1.05 7.78 17.14
CA ALA A 429 0.22 8.33 16.65
C ALA A 429 0.30 9.86 16.86
N VAL A 430 -0.75 10.59 16.50
CA VAL A 430 -0.81 12.05 16.72
C VAL A 430 -0.71 12.38 18.22
N LEU A 431 -1.40 11.62 19.08
CA LEU A 431 -1.33 11.79 20.53
C LEU A 431 0.08 11.53 21.08
N GLN A 432 0.72 10.43 20.68
CA GLN A 432 2.07 10.09 21.13
C GLN A 432 3.11 11.11 20.68
N LEU A 433 3.02 11.64 19.46
CA LEU A 433 3.89 12.73 18.99
C LEU A 433 3.73 14.01 19.83
N ASN A 434 2.57 14.22 20.46
CA ASN A 434 2.32 15.32 21.39
C ASN A 434 2.68 14.98 22.86
N GLY A 435 3.29 13.81 23.11
CA GLY A 435 3.66 13.35 24.44
C GLY A 435 2.49 12.82 25.28
N VAL A 436 1.37 12.47 24.65
CA VAL A 436 0.23 11.82 25.30
C VAL A 436 0.39 10.31 25.16
N ASP A 437 0.50 9.62 26.29
CA ASP A 437 0.59 8.16 26.33
C ASP A 437 -0.75 7.53 25.93
N ALA A 438 -0.77 6.94 24.74
CA ALA A 438 -1.94 6.35 24.11
C ALA A 438 -1.63 4.94 23.61
N ASN A 439 -2.60 4.04 23.74
CA ASN A 439 -2.56 2.68 23.20
C ASN A 439 -3.85 2.39 22.41
N ILE A 440 -3.84 1.35 21.58
CA ILE A 440 -5.01 0.88 20.84
C ILE A 440 -5.51 -0.46 21.40
N GLN A 441 -6.80 -0.71 21.32
CA GLN A 441 -7.38 -2.04 21.55
C GLN A 441 -8.32 -2.37 20.39
N LEU A 442 -8.25 -3.61 19.91
CA LEU A 442 -9.03 -4.11 18.78
C LEU A 442 -10.03 -5.15 19.27
N PHE A 443 -11.25 -5.09 18.77
CA PHE A 443 -12.33 -6.01 19.11
C PHE A 443 -12.87 -6.63 17.83
N LYS A 444 -12.65 -7.94 17.69
CA LYS A 444 -13.18 -8.75 16.58
C LYS A 444 -14.56 -9.28 16.99
N THR A 445 -15.50 -9.28 16.06
CA THR A 445 -16.86 -9.82 16.28
C THR A 445 -17.02 -11.18 15.63
#